data_AF-A0A7X7FD46-F1
#
_entry.id   AF-A0A7X7FD46-F1
#
_cell.length_a   1.000
_cell.length_b   1.000
_cell.length_c   1.000
_cell.angle_alpha   90.00
_cell.angle_beta   90.00
_cell.angle_gamma   90.00
#
_symmetry.space_group_name_H-M   'P 1'
#
loop_
_entity.id
_entity.type
_entity.pdbx_description
1 polymer ?
#
loop_
_entity_poly.entity_id
_entity_poly.type
_entity_poly.pdbx_seq_one_letter_code
_entity_poly.pdbx_strand_id
1 'polypeptide(L)'
;MKTFKFHTVTPLFTEDLDFVVDNVRRVRRETGLNCIAFSLSMHPQGTPAAARAAKTIDAFRKVKQALVAILDALCGGRMPLLVDEGQDVSARLGRMRDGAALLAVFNANLDPLEGVRLRLTAPIAAVKRLGSDGAWHDLPFAAEGDGRYRLDVRLEIAVPGIFKLL
;
A
#
# COMPACT_ATOMS: atom_id res chain seq x y z
N MET A 1 -3.31 21.64 -16.13
CA MET A 1 -4.75 21.39 -15.91
C MET A 1 -4.89 20.54 -14.65
N LYS A 2 -5.63 20.97 -13.62
CA LYS A 2 -5.80 20.15 -12.40
C LYS A 2 -6.88 19.10 -12.67
N THR A 3 -6.52 17.83 -12.53
CA THR A 3 -7.45 16.71 -12.71
C THR A 3 -8.16 16.43 -11.38
N PHE A 4 -9.49 16.53 -11.36
CA PHE A 4 -10.28 16.19 -10.18
C PHE A 4 -10.38 14.67 -10.03
N LYS A 5 -10.19 14.16 -8.80
CA LYS A 5 -10.45 12.77 -8.44
C LYS A 5 -11.67 12.70 -7.54
N PHE A 6 -12.64 11.89 -7.94
CA PHE A 6 -13.84 11.62 -7.16
C PHE A 6 -13.65 10.34 -6.35
N HIS A 7 -14.00 10.39 -5.07
CA HIS A 7 -13.94 9.27 -4.15
C HIS A 7 -15.36 8.88 -3.74
N THR A 8 -15.68 7.58 -3.84
CA THR A 8 -16.88 7.05 -3.19
C THR A 8 -16.57 6.82 -1.72
N VAL A 9 -17.34 7.39 -0.80
CA VAL A 9 -17.21 7.09 0.63
C VAL A 9 -18.26 6.04 1.01
N THR A 10 -17.83 4.89 1.55
CA THR A 10 -18.74 3.84 2.03
C THR A 10 -18.42 3.46 3.48
N PRO A 11 -19.42 3.28 4.37
CA PRO A 11 -19.18 2.74 5.70
C PRO A 11 -18.64 1.32 5.63
N LEU A 12 -17.64 1.01 6.47
CA LEU A 12 -17.16 -0.36 6.66
C LEU A 12 -18.01 -1.05 7.75
N PHE A 13 -18.97 -1.87 7.32
CA PHE A 13 -19.72 -2.72 8.23
C PHE A 13 -18.94 -4.00 8.50
N THR A 14 -18.28 -4.06 9.65
CA THR A 14 -17.46 -5.22 10.04
C THR A 14 -18.26 -6.49 10.29
N GLU A 15 -19.57 -6.36 10.49
CA GLU A 15 -20.51 -7.47 10.76
C GLU A 15 -21.03 -8.12 9.48
N ASP A 16 -20.92 -7.43 8.33
CA ASP A 16 -21.38 -7.91 7.03
C ASP A 16 -20.46 -7.39 5.93
N LEU A 17 -19.27 -8.01 5.84
CA LEU A 17 -18.24 -7.62 4.88
C LEU A 17 -18.64 -7.95 3.43
N ASP A 18 -19.45 -8.99 3.22
CA ASP A 18 -19.90 -9.40 1.89
C ASP A 18 -20.80 -8.32 1.27
N PHE A 19 -21.71 -7.76 2.07
CA PHE A 19 -22.48 -6.59 1.67
C PHE A 19 -21.59 -5.39 1.26
N VAL A 20 -20.54 -5.11 2.04
CA VAL A 20 -19.60 -4.01 1.73
C VAL A 20 -18.90 -4.26 0.39
N VAL A 21 -18.44 -5.48 0.15
CA VAL A 21 -17.76 -5.87 -1.10
C VAL A 21 -18.70 -5.75 -2.29
N ASP A 22 -19.93 -6.23 -2.17
CA ASP A 22 -20.89 -6.19 -3.27
C ASP A 22 -21.35 -4.76 -3.58
N ASN A 23 -21.49 -3.91 -2.57
CA ASN A 23 -21.81 -2.51 -2.77
C ASN A 23 -20.65 -1.76 -3.46
N VAL A 24 -19.40 -2.06 -3.11
CA VAL A 24 -18.20 -1.56 -3.81
C VAL A 24 -18.19 -1.95 -5.29
N ARG A 25 -18.48 -3.23 -5.59
CA ARG A 25 -18.58 -3.73 -6.97
C ARG A 25 -19.70 -3.05 -7.74
N ARG A 26 -20.85 -2.85 -7.10
CA ARG A 26 -22.02 -2.18 -7.68
C ARG A 26 -21.70 -0.73 -8.02
N VAL A 27 -21.16 0.05 -7.08
CA VAL A 27 -20.83 1.46 -7.30
C VAL A 27 -19.82 1.61 -8.43
N ARG A 28 -18.77 0.78 -8.49
CA ARG A 28 -17.83 0.81 -9.63
C ARG A 28 -18.54 0.56 -10.96
N ARG A 29 -19.44 -0.43 -11.02
CA ARG A 29 -20.17 -0.79 -12.23
C ARG A 29 -21.09 0.34 -12.71
N GLU A 30 -21.77 1.00 -11.79
CA GLU A 30 -22.74 2.05 -12.10
C GLU A 30 -22.09 3.42 -12.37
N THR A 31 -20.96 3.72 -11.73
CA THR A 31 -20.37 5.08 -11.75
C THR A 31 -19.02 5.17 -12.46
N GLY A 32 -18.34 4.03 -12.69
CA GLY A 32 -16.96 4.00 -13.18
C GLY A 32 -15.92 4.53 -12.18
N LEU A 33 -16.30 4.81 -10.93
CA LEU A 33 -15.39 5.27 -9.90
C LEU A 33 -14.47 4.14 -9.46
N ASN A 34 -13.16 4.43 -9.49
CA ASN A 34 -12.10 3.48 -9.16
C ASN A 34 -11.45 3.78 -7.80
N CYS A 35 -11.88 4.85 -7.13
CA CYS A 35 -11.36 5.28 -5.83
C CYS A 35 -12.48 5.20 -4.79
N ILE A 36 -12.25 4.39 -3.76
CA ILE A 36 -13.18 4.19 -2.64
C ILE A 36 -12.46 4.54 -1.35
N ALA A 37 -13.11 5.33 -0.51
CA ALA A 37 -12.73 5.62 0.85
C ALA A 37 -13.69 4.89 1.78
N PHE A 38 -13.15 4.21 2.79
CA PHE A 38 -13.97 3.55 3.81
C PHE A 38 -14.13 4.47 5.01
N SER A 39 -15.37 4.68 5.44
CA SER A 39 -15.66 5.36 6.71
C SER A 39 -15.66 4.33 7.83
N LEU A 40 -14.70 4.46 8.74
CA LEU A 40 -14.57 3.66 9.94
C LEU A 40 -15.27 4.40 11.10
N SER A 41 -16.47 3.98 11.47
CA SER A 41 -17.16 4.57 12.62
C SER A 41 -16.56 4.05 13.93
N MET A 42 -16.00 4.95 14.73
CA MET A 42 -15.53 4.67 16.10
C MET A 42 -16.63 4.85 17.16
N HIS A 43 -17.90 5.04 16.75
CA HIS A 43 -19.00 5.34 17.65
C HIS A 43 -19.33 4.15 18.58
N PRO A 44 -19.18 4.25 19.92
CA PRO A 44 -19.36 3.12 20.81
C PRO A 44 -20.79 2.56 20.76
N GLN A 45 -20.96 1.38 20.18
CA GLN A 45 -22.20 0.59 20.17
C GLN A 45 -22.04 -0.59 21.13
N GLY A 46 -22.08 -0.32 22.45
CA GLY A 46 -22.00 -1.36 23.48
C GLY A 46 -20.64 -2.06 23.67
N THR A 47 -19.62 -1.71 22.88
CA THR A 47 -18.24 -2.23 23.01
C THR A 47 -17.26 -1.08 23.26
N PRO A 48 -16.30 -1.17 24.20
CA PRO A 48 -15.30 -0.13 24.44
C PRO A 48 -14.51 0.22 23.17
N ALA A 49 -14.21 1.50 22.96
CA ALA A 49 -13.55 2.01 21.75
C ALA A 49 -12.20 1.31 21.45
N ALA A 50 -11.43 0.95 22.48
CA ALA A 50 -10.15 0.22 22.35
C ALA A 50 -10.33 -1.21 21.79
N ALA A 51 -11.37 -1.93 22.23
CA ALA A 51 -11.67 -3.26 21.71
C ALA A 51 -12.20 -3.20 20.26
N ARG A 52 -12.86 -2.09 19.89
CA ARG A 52 -13.29 -1.84 18.51
C ARG A 52 -12.11 -1.51 17.60
N ALA A 53 -11.13 -0.74 18.07
CA ALA A 53 -9.92 -0.44 17.30
C ALA A 53 -9.18 -1.72 16.88
N ALA A 54 -8.96 -2.65 17.81
CA ALA A 54 -8.32 -3.94 17.52
C ALA A 54 -9.12 -4.76 16.49
N LYS A 55 -10.44 -4.91 16.69
CA LYS A 55 -11.32 -5.62 15.74
C LYS A 55 -11.31 -4.98 14.35
N THR A 56 -11.32 -3.65 14.27
CA THR A 56 -11.28 -2.91 13.01
C THR A 56 -9.95 -3.10 12.28
N ILE A 57 -8.82 -3.12 13.01
CA ILE A 57 -7.49 -3.40 12.45
C ILE A 57 -7.45 -4.81 11.86
N ASP A 58 -7.99 -5.81 12.56
CA ASP A 58 -7.99 -7.19 12.06
C ASP A 58 -8.92 -7.36 10.85
N ALA A 59 -10.09 -6.72 10.86
CA ALA A 59 -10.98 -6.67 9.70
C ALA A 59 -10.30 -6.00 8.49
N PHE A 60 -9.62 -4.88 8.72
CA PHE A 60 -8.85 -4.18 7.69
C PHE A 60 -7.74 -5.07 7.10
N ARG A 61 -6.96 -5.76 7.94
CA ARG A 61 -5.93 -6.71 7.49
C ARG A 61 -6.50 -7.81 6.61
N LYS A 62 -7.64 -8.40 7.03
CA LYS A 62 -8.31 -9.46 6.26
C LYS A 62 -8.80 -8.95 4.89
N VAL A 63 -9.42 -7.78 4.85
CA VAL A 63 -9.87 -7.15 3.59
C VAL A 63 -8.68 -6.79 2.69
N LYS A 64 -7.60 -6.23 3.26
CA LYS A 64 -6.36 -5.93 2.52
C LYS A 64 -5.78 -7.17 1.87
N GLN A 65 -5.68 -8.29 2.61
CA GLN A 65 -5.20 -9.56 2.07
C GLN A 65 -6.08 -10.08 0.93
N ALA A 66 -7.41 -10.01 1.07
CA ALA A 66 -8.35 -10.40 0.02
C ALA A 66 -8.21 -9.53 -1.25
N LEU A 67 -8.04 -8.22 -1.09
CA LEU A 67 -7.82 -7.30 -2.22
C LEU A 67 -6.51 -7.60 -2.95
N VAL A 68 -5.43 -7.86 -2.22
CA VAL A 68 -4.13 -8.27 -2.81
C VAL A 68 -4.28 -9.55 -3.63
N ALA A 69 -4.97 -10.57 -3.09
CA ALA A 69 -5.21 -11.82 -3.81
C ALA A 69 -6.05 -11.62 -5.10
N ILE A 70 -7.06 -10.74 -5.06
CA ILE A 70 -7.84 -10.37 -6.25
C ILE A 70 -6.97 -9.67 -7.29
N LEU A 71 -6.10 -8.74 -6.87
CA LEU A 71 -5.20 -8.03 -7.78
C LEU A 71 -4.17 -8.97 -8.41
N ASP A 72 -3.61 -9.90 -7.64
CA ASP A 72 -2.75 -10.97 -8.16
C ASP A 72 -3.52 -11.80 -9.21
N ALA A 73 -4.75 -12.22 -8.94
CA ALA A 73 -5.55 -12.94 -9.94
C ALA A 73 -5.80 -12.13 -11.22
N LEU A 74 -6.11 -10.83 -11.10
CA LEU A 74 -6.34 -9.92 -12.23
C LEU A 74 -5.08 -9.68 -13.07
N CYS A 75 -3.89 -9.74 -12.45
CA CYS A 75 -2.62 -9.66 -13.15
C CYS A 75 -2.21 -10.97 -13.83
N GLY A 76 -3.03 -12.03 -13.76
CA GLY A 76 -2.69 -13.36 -14.27
C GLY A 76 -1.61 -14.06 -13.44
N GLY A 77 -1.39 -13.61 -12.20
CA GLY A 77 -0.29 -14.04 -11.33
C GLY A 77 0.16 -12.92 -10.38
N ARG A 78 1.24 -13.14 -9.63
CA ARG A 78 1.71 -12.15 -8.64
C ARG A 78 1.98 -10.78 -9.29
N MET A 79 1.51 -9.72 -8.64
CA MET A 79 1.85 -8.35 -9.02
C MET A 79 3.37 -8.15 -9.00
N PRO A 80 3.95 -7.46 -9.99
CA PRO A 80 5.40 -7.26 -10.08
C PRO A 80 6.02 -6.59 -8.84
N LEU A 81 5.23 -5.73 -8.17
CA LEU A 81 5.60 -5.07 -6.93
C LEU A 81 4.34 -4.87 -6.06
N LEU A 82 4.48 -5.16 -4.78
CA LEU A 82 3.59 -4.71 -3.71
C LEU A 82 4.44 -4.04 -2.63
N VAL A 83 4.05 -2.85 -2.19
CA VAL A 83 4.56 -2.25 -0.95
C VAL A 83 3.61 -2.65 0.18
N ASP A 84 4.09 -3.45 1.12
CA ASP A 84 3.26 -4.07 2.16
C ASP A 84 3.51 -3.45 3.53
N GLU A 85 3.04 -2.22 3.68
CA GLU A 85 3.12 -1.51 4.95
C GLU A 85 1.79 -1.49 5.69
N GLY A 86 1.88 -1.44 7.02
CA GLY A 86 0.73 -1.22 7.91
C GLY A 86 0.28 0.24 7.95
N GLN A 87 1.05 1.11 7.32
CA GLN A 87 0.87 2.56 7.21
C GLN A 87 0.49 2.93 5.76
N ASP A 88 -0.31 3.99 5.58
CA ASP A 88 -0.72 4.44 4.24
C ASP A 88 0.47 4.98 3.44
N VAL A 89 0.78 4.31 2.33
CA VAL A 89 1.87 4.71 1.45
C VAL A 89 1.38 4.84 0.02
N SER A 90 1.86 5.86 -0.68
CA SER A 90 1.67 5.98 -2.12
C SER A 90 2.93 5.53 -2.82
N ALA A 91 2.86 4.44 -3.60
CA ALA A 91 3.99 3.90 -4.34
C ALA A 91 3.83 4.07 -5.86
N ARG A 92 4.94 4.35 -6.53
CA ARG A 92 5.05 4.38 -8.00
C ARG A 92 6.25 3.55 -8.43
N LEU A 93 6.01 2.64 -9.35
CA LEU A 93 7.04 1.84 -10.00
C LEU A 93 7.18 2.27 -11.47
N GLY A 94 8.42 2.45 -11.91
CA GLY A 94 8.78 2.67 -13.30
C GLY A 94 10.02 1.87 -13.68
N ARG A 95 10.45 2.02 -14.93
CA ARG A 95 11.74 1.49 -15.41
C ARG A 95 12.67 2.63 -15.80
N MET A 96 13.93 2.50 -15.42
CA MET A 96 15.01 3.40 -15.83
C MET A 96 15.53 3.03 -17.23
N ARG A 97 16.35 3.92 -17.81
CA ARG A 97 16.96 3.71 -19.14
C ARG A 97 17.88 2.49 -19.21
N ASP A 98 18.49 2.15 -18.08
CA ASP A 98 19.36 0.97 -17.94
C ASP A 98 18.58 -0.32 -17.59
N GLY A 99 17.24 -0.27 -17.62
CA GLY A 99 16.36 -1.40 -17.34
C GLY A 99 16.03 -1.64 -15.87
N ALA A 100 16.74 -0.97 -14.94
CA ALA A 100 16.50 -1.09 -13.51
C ALA A 100 15.11 -0.60 -13.11
N ALA A 101 14.57 -1.14 -12.02
CA ALA A 101 13.29 -0.69 -11.47
C ALA A 101 13.49 0.59 -10.64
N LEU A 102 12.72 1.64 -10.96
CA LEU A 102 12.67 2.88 -10.18
C LEU A 102 11.41 2.84 -9.30
N LEU A 103 11.60 2.80 -7.99
CA LEU A 103 10.53 2.81 -7.01
C LEU A 103 10.53 4.13 -6.26
N ALA A 104 9.41 4.84 -6.28
CA ALA A 104 9.16 5.97 -5.39
C ALA A 104 8.10 5.58 -4.36
N VAL A 105 8.39 5.74 -3.07
CA VAL A 105 7.47 5.49 -1.95
C VAL A 105 7.28 6.79 -1.18
N PHE A 106 6.04 7.23 -1.07
CA PHE A 106 5.64 8.40 -0.32
C PHE A 106 4.93 7.93 0.95
N ASN A 107 5.48 8.29 2.10
CA ASN A 107 4.78 8.14 3.37
C ASN A 107 3.65 9.18 3.43
N ALA A 108 2.40 8.72 3.42
CA ALA A 108 1.21 9.57 3.46
C ALA A 108 0.67 9.74 4.89
N ASN A 109 1.36 9.21 5.91
CA ASN A 109 0.96 9.31 7.31
C ASN A 109 1.65 10.48 8.00
N LEU A 110 1.24 10.72 9.25
CA LEU A 110 1.78 11.75 10.13
C LEU A 110 2.90 11.22 11.05
N ASP A 111 3.31 9.96 10.88
CA ASP A 111 4.42 9.34 11.60
C ASP A 111 5.49 8.87 10.60
N PRO A 112 6.78 8.94 10.95
CA PRO A 112 7.85 8.34 10.15
C PRO A 112 7.62 6.84 9.96
N LEU A 113 7.99 6.36 8.77
CA LEU A 113 7.95 4.94 8.44
C LEU A 113 9.34 4.33 8.64
N GLU A 114 9.43 3.33 9.52
CA GLU A 114 10.68 2.67 9.94
C GLU A 114 10.94 1.38 9.13
N GLY A 115 11.41 1.58 7.91
CA GLY A 115 11.66 0.52 6.93
C GLY A 115 10.53 0.41 5.91
N VAL A 116 10.86 -0.17 4.74
CA VAL A 116 9.88 -0.41 3.68
C VAL A 116 9.91 -1.87 3.28
N ARG A 117 8.79 -2.56 3.42
CA ARG A 117 8.56 -3.94 3.03
C ARG A 117 7.99 -4.01 1.64
N LEU A 118 8.66 -4.78 0.81
CA LEU A 118 8.34 -4.98 -0.58
C LEU A 118 8.07 -6.47 -0.81
N ARG A 119 7.15 -6.79 -1.71
CA ARG A 119 7.05 -8.09 -2.35
C ARG A 119 7.24 -7.92 -3.86
N LEU A 120 8.22 -8.62 -4.41
CA LEU A 120 8.65 -8.53 -5.80
C LEU A 120 8.56 -9.90 -6.48
N THR A 121 8.29 -9.92 -7.78
CA THR A 121 8.32 -11.16 -8.58
C THR A 121 9.71 -11.53 -9.06
N ALA A 122 10.60 -10.55 -9.19
CA ALA A 122 11.99 -10.74 -9.58
C ALA A 122 12.90 -10.49 -8.37
N PRO A 123 13.96 -11.29 -8.18
CA PRO A 123 14.91 -11.05 -7.11
C PRO A 123 15.69 -9.76 -7.37
N ILE A 124 16.07 -9.08 -6.29
CA ILE A 124 16.95 -7.92 -6.33
C ILE A 124 18.30 -8.29 -5.72
N ALA A 125 19.38 -7.90 -6.40
CA ALA A 125 20.76 -8.08 -5.96
C ALA A 125 21.23 -6.86 -5.17
N ALA A 126 20.71 -5.66 -5.46
CA ALA A 126 21.08 -4.44 -4.77
C ALA A 126 19.94 -3.42 -4.74
N VAL A 127 19.97 -2.56 -3.73
CA VAL A 127 19.08 -1.40 -3.62
C VAL A 127 19.92 -0.16 -3.45
N LYS A 128 19.61 0.89 -4.21
CA LYS A 128 20.19 2.22 -4.01
C LYS A 128 19.11 3.22 -3.69
N ARG A 129 19.40 4.20 -2.82
CA ARG A 129 18.54 5.33 -2.49
C ARG A 129 19.10 6.60 -3.12
N LEU A 130 18.23 7.43 -3.70
CA LEU A 130 18.62 8.78 -4.12
C LEU A 130 18.75 9.67 -2.88
N GLY A 131 19.95 10.20 -2.65
CA GLY A 131 20.23 11.16 -1.59
C GLY A 131 19.76 12.57 -1.94
N SER A 132 19.72 13.45 -0.94
CA SER A 132 19.44 14.88 -1.12
C SER A 132 20.56 15.62 -1.89
N ASP A 133 21.73 15.01 -1.96
CA ASP A 133 22.87 15.44 -2.79
C ASP A 133 22.69 15.10 -4.29
N GLY A 134 21.62 14.39 -4.64
CA GLY A 134 21.36 13.94 -6.01
C GLY A 134 22.15 12.70 -6.43
N ALA A 135 22.90 12.07 -5.52
CA ALA A 135 23.66 10.86 -5.79
C ALA A 135 22.91 9.58 -5.35
N TRP A 136 23.27 8.45 -5.95
CA TRP A 136 22.75 7.14 -5.57
C TRP A 136 23.65 6.50 -4.52
N HIS A 137 23.09 6.23 -3.35
CA HIS A 137 23.77 5.60 -2.22
C HIS A 137 23.29 4.17 -2.04
N ASP A 138 24.19 3.23 -1.74
CA ASP A 138 23.79 1.86 -1.45
C ASP A 138 22.93 1.82 -0.19
N LEU A 139 21.85 1.04 -0.25
CA LEU A 139 20.88 0.90 0.82
C LEU A 139 20.85 -0.55 1.29
N PRO A 140 21.13 -0.81 2.58
CA PRO A 140 20.97 -2.14 3.15
C PRO A 140 19.52 -2.62 3.04
N PHE A 141 19.36 -3.92 2.78
CA PHE A 141 18.07 -4.57 2.78
C PHE A 141 18.21 -6.03 3.23
N ALA A 142 17.13 -6.60 3.76
CA ALA A 142 17.05 -8.00 4.15
C ALA A 142 16.04 -8.73 3.27
N ALA A 143 16.37 -9.94 2.82
CA ALA A 143 15.40 -10.85 2.22
C ALA A 143 14.64 -11.58 3.35
N GLU A 144 13.32 -11.54 3.31
CA GLU A 144 12.43 -12.19 4.29
C GLU A 144 11.84 -13.51 3.77
N GLY A 145 12.21 -13.92 2.55
CA GLY A 145 11.71 -15.12 1.86
C GLY A 145 10.50 -14.84 0.97
N ASP A 146 10.17 -15.78 0.07
CA ASP A 146 9.01 -15.69 -0.85
C ASP A 146 8.92 -14.37 -1.67
N GLY A 147 10.07 -13.86 -2.11
CA GLY A 147 10.16 -12.59 -2.86
C GLY A 147 9.87 -11.34 -2.00
N ARG A 148 9.91 -11.46 -0.67
CA ARG A 148 9.76 -10.34 0.27
C ARG A 148 11.10 -9.78 0.69
N TYR A 149 11.14 -8.46 0.79
CA TYR A 149 12.34 -7.70 1.14
C TYR A 149 11.98 -6.58 2.12
N ARG A 150 12.85 -6.31 3.08
CA ARG A 150 12.77 -5.14 3.97
C ARG A 150 13.95 -4.21 3.68
N LEU A 151 13.65 -3.01 3.21
CA LEU A 151 14.63 -1.93 3.04
C LEU A 151 14.88 -1.26 4.39
N ASP A 152 16.16 -1.09 4.76
CA ASP A 152 16.55 -0.42 5.99
C ASP A 152 16.60 1.10 5.78
N VAL A 153 15.43 1.72 5.85
CA VAL A 153 15.26 3.13 5.54
C VAL A 153 14.18 3.78 6.38
N ARG A 154 14.48 4.96 6.92
CA ARG A 154 13.46 5.83 7.53
C ARG A 154 12.91 6.80 6.51
N LEU A 155 11.59 6.79 6.30
CA LEU A 155 10.89 7.74 5.44
C LEU A 155 10.12 8.76 6.29
N GLU A 156 10.60 10.00 6.23
CA GLU A 156 9.95 11.14 6.85
C GLU A 156 8.65 11.52 6.15
N ILE A 157 7.79 12.23 6.87
CA ILE A 157 6.49 12.69 6.41
C ILE A 157 6.68 13.57 5.18
N ALA A 158 5.91 13.30 4.11
CA ALA A 158 5.94 14.04 2.84
C ALA A 158 7.30 14.06 2.10
N VAL A 159 8.29 13.28 2.54
CA VAL A 159 9.56 13.11 1.84
C VAL A 159 9.56 11.77 1.09
N PRO A 160 9.65 11.76 -0.25
CA PRO A 160 9.70 10.49 -0.98
C PRO A 160 11.00 9.74 -0.72
N GLY A 161 10.88 8.44 -0.47
CA GLY A 161 11.95 7.49 -0.70
C GLY A 161 12.03 7.16 -2.18
N ILE A 162 13.12 7.55 -2.84
CA ILE A 162 13.39 7.19 -4.24
C ILE A 162 14.46 6.11 -4.26
N PHE A 163 14.13 4.98 -4.86
CA PHE A 163 14.94 3.77 -4.83
C PHE A 163 15.16 3.24 -6.24
N LYS A 164 16.37 2.75 -6.48
CA LYS A 164 16.74 1.96 -7.64
C LYS A 164 16.91 0.51 -7.19
N LEU A 165 16.11 -0.38 -7.74
CA LEU A 165 16.13 -1.82 -7.48
C LEU A 165 16.87 -2.49 -8.65
N LEU A 166 17.98 -3.18 -8.34
CA LEU A 166 18.89 -3.83 -9.28
C LEU A 166 18.76 -5.35 -9.19
#